data_AF-A0A2G2MG95-F1
#
_entry.id   AF-A0A2G2MG95-F1
#
_cell.length_a   1.000
_cell.length_b   1.000
_cell.length_c   1.000
_cell.angle_alpha   90.00
_cell.angle_beta   90.00
_cell.angle_gamma   90.00
#
_symmetry.space_group_name_H-M   'P 1'
#
loop_
_entity.id
_entity.type
_entity.pdbx_description
1 polymer ?
#
loop_
_entity_poly.entity_id
_entity_poly.type
_entity_poly.pdbx_seq_one_letter_code
_entity_poly.pdbx_strand_id
1 'polypeptide(L)' 'MKKVEVVKSSEVEIKPFILKDFTQGKEMHGSMKKVSKKELKHLADLLGLSYDDAQLVFSKKLLNEYLK' A
#
# COMPACT_ATOMS: atom_id res chain seq x y z
N MET A 1 -18.99 -12.32 37.09
CA MET A 1 -19.45 -13.59 36.50
C MET A 1 -19.64 -13.38 35.00
N LYS A 2 -18.94 -14.13 34.14
CA LYS A 2 -19.14 -14.03 32.68
C LYS A 2 -20.29 -14.97 32.28
N LYS A 3 -21.26 -14.46 31.52
CA LYS A 3 -22.39 -15.25 30.98
C LYS A 3 -21.84 -16.11 29.84
N VAL A 4 -21.81 -17.42 30.01
CA VAL A 4 -21.36 -18.38 28.99
C VAL A 4 -22.61 -18.94 28.32
N GLU A 5 -22.68 -18.82 26.99
CA GLU A 5 -23.74 -19.37 26.17
C GLU A 5 -23.20 -20.62 25.47
N VAL A 6 -23.85 -21.77 25.73
CA VAL A 6 -23.46 -23.06 25.16
C VAL A 6 -24.29 -23.26 23.89
N VAL A 7 -23.61 -23.23 22.75
CA VAL A 7 -24.24 -23.42 21.42
C VAL A 7 -23.92 -24.79 20.86
N LYS A 8 -24.82 -25.33 20.03
CA LYS A 8 -24.61 -26.59 19.32
C LYS A 8 -23.71 -26.37 18.11
N SER A 9 -22.99 -27.41 17.68
CA SER A 9 -22.13 -27.33 16.49
C SER A 9 -22.88 -26.92 15.21
N SER A 10 -24.18 -27.24 15.12
CA SER A 10 -25.07 -26.84 14.03
C SER A 10 -25.42 -25.35 14.01
N GLU A 11 -25.17 -24.63 15.09
CA GLU A 11 -25.47 -23.21 15.26
C GLU A 11 -24.22 -22.34 15.03
N VAL A 12 -23.10 -22.95 14.66
CA VAL A 12 -21.82 -22.28 14.43
C VAL A 12 -21.42 -22.40 12.96
N GLU A 13 -21.30 -21.25 12.29
CA GLU A 13 -20.74 -21.19 10.93
C GLU A 13 -19.21 -21.25 11.02
N ILE A 14 -18.61 -22.40 10.68
CA ILE A 14 -17.16 -22.57 10.66
C ILE A 14 -16.63 -22.00 9.34
N LYS A 15 -16.04 -20.79 9.40
CA LYS A 15 -15.30 -20.24 8.26
C LYS A 15 -13.87 -20.78 8.27
N PRO A 16 -13.41 -21.46 7.21
CA PRO A 16 -12.04 -21.96 7.15
C PRO A 16 -11.06 -20.78 7.21
N PHE A 17 -9.99 -20.95 7.98
CA PHE A 17 -8.93 -19.95 8.08
C PHE A 17 -8.07 -19.96 6.81
N ILE A 18 -8.36 -19.05 5.88
CA ILE A 18 -7.62 -18.90 4.64
C ILE A 18 -6.41 -18.01 4.90
N LEU A 19 -5.23 -18.60 5.12
CA LEU A 19 -3.97 -17.87 5.36
C LEU A 19 -3.68 -16.78 4.32
N LYS A 20 -4.13 -16.96 3.06
CA LYS A 20 -3.94 -16.00 1.97
C LYS A 20 -4.72 -14.70 2.14
N ASP A 21 -5.80 -14.71 2.92
CA ASP A 21 -6.60 -13.51 3.17
C ASP A 21 -5.95 -12.62 4.25
N PHE A 22 -5.03 -13.20 5.04
CA PHE A 22 -4.35 -12.55 6.16
C PHE A 22 -2.85 -12.41 5.95
N THR A 23 -2.33 -12.88 4.82
CA THR A 23 -0.97 -12.65 4.37
C THR A 23 -1.03 -11.71 3.17
N GLN A 24 -0.05 -10.81 3.03
CA GLN A 24 0.04 -9.93 1.88
C GLN A 24 0.26 -10.81 0.63
N GLY A 25 -0.83 -11.07 -0.10
CA GLY A 25 -0.86 -11.98 -1.23
C GLY A 25 0.09 -11.52 -2.31
N LYS A 26 1.27 -12.16 -2.37
CA LYS A 26 2.43 -11.82 -3.20
C LYS A 26 2.97 -10.44 -2.86
N GLU A 27 4.30 -10.34 -2.79
CA GLU A 27 4.95 -9.06 -3.04
C GLU A 27 4.32 -8.50 -4.31
N MET A 28 3.60 -7.39 -4.20
CA MET A 28 3.18 -6.63 -5.35
C MET A 28 4.46 -6.06 -5.95
N HIS A 29 5.23 -6.90 -6.64
CA HIS A 29 6.02 -6.51 -7.79
C HIS A 29 5.06 -6.13 -8.93
N GLY A 30 4.03 -5.32 -8.63
CA GLY A 30 3.52 -4.42 -9.64
C GLY A 30 4.72 -3.55 -9.94
N SER A 31 5.28 -3.68 -11.14
CA SER A 31 6.36 -2.82 -11.58
C SER A 31 5.95 -1.39 -11.23
N MET A 32 6.54 -0.83 -10.17
CA MET A 32 6.11 0.48 -9.71
C MET A 32 6.43 1.39 -10.87
N LYS A 33 5.38 1.98 -11.45
CA LYS A 33 5.52 2.78 -12.65
C LYS A 33 6.54 3.86 -12.34
N LYS A 34 7.52 4.00 -13.22
CA LYS A 34 8.52 5.04 -13.11
C LYS A 34 7.81 6.38 -12.94
N VAL A 35 8.21 7.12 -11.92
CA VAL A 35 7.67 8.44 -11.60
C VAL A 35 8.09 9.42 -12.69
N SER A 36 7.12 10.12 -13.25
CA SER A 36 7.31 11.18 -14.24
C SER A 36 7.55 12.54 -13.57
N LYS A 37 8.14 13.47 -14.32
CA LYS A 37 8.36 14.85 -13.85
C LYS A 37 7.03 15.58 -13.60
N LYS A 38 5.96 15.23 -14.33
CA LYS A 38 4.62 15.82 -14.18
C LYS A 38 3.97 15.40 -12.86
N GLU A 39 4.08 14.12 -12.50
CA GLU A 39 3.55 13.61 -11.23
C GLU A 39 4.27 14.24 -10.04
N LEU A 40 5.60 14.41 -10.12
CA LEU A 40 6.36 15.10 -9.07
C LEU A 40 5.98 16.57 -8.92
N LYS A 41 5.75 17.28 -10.03
CA LYS A 41 5.24 18.67 -9.98
C LYS A 41 3.88 18.74 -9.31
N HIS A 42 2.93 17.93 -9.77
CA HIS A 42 1.59 17.88 -9.20
C HIS A 42 1.61 17.54 -7.70
N LEU A 43 2.46 16.60 -7.28
CA LEU A 43 2.63 16.25 -5.88
C LEU A 43 3.23 17.41 -5.06
N ALA A 44 4.24 18.09 -5.60
CA ALA A 44 4.82 19.25 -4.94
C ALA A 44 3.82 20.40 -4.82
N ASP A 45 3.01 20.65 -5.84
CA ASP A 45 1.94 21.65 -5.83
C ASP A 45 0.87 21.32 -4.77
N LEU A 46 0.44 20.05 -4.70
CA LEU A 46 -0.51 19.59 -3.67
C LEU A 46 0.01 19.77 -2.24
N LEU A 47 1.32 19.61 -2.06
CA LEU A 47 1.98 19.74 -0.77
C LEU A 47 2.42 21.19 -0.47
N GLY A 48 2.20 22.13 -1.39
CA GLY A 48 2.64 23.52 -1.23
C GLY A 48 4.16 23.68 -1.17
N LEU A 49 4.92 22.76 -1.78
CA LEU A 49 6.38 22.78 -1.76
C LEU A 49 6.90 23.70 -2.88
N SER A 50 7.80 24.60 -2.53
CA SER A 50 8.62 25.29 -3.52
C SER A 50 9.63 24.31 -4.11
N TYR A 51 9.71 24.25 -5.44
CA TYR A 51 10.70 23.42 -6.13
C TYR A 51 11.40 24.19 -7.25
N ASP A 52 12.65 23.82 -7.49
CA ASP A 52 13.35 24.15 -8.72
C ASP A 52 13.47 22.93 -9.66
N ASP A 53 14.00 23.15 -10.87
CA ASP A 53 14.12 22.09 -11.86
C ASP A 53 15.15 21.02 -11.46
N ALA A 54 16.17 21.39 -10.68
CA ALA A 54 17.21 20.49 -10.21
C ALA A 54 16.67 19.51 -9.17
N GLN A 55 15.87 19.99 -8.22
CA GLN A 55 15.19 19.20 -7.19
C GLN A 55 14.21 18.20 -7.80
N LEU A 56 13.48 18.59 -8.86
CA LEU A 56 12.61 17.67 -9.60
C LEU A 56 13.41 16.56 -10.30
N VAL A 57 14.53 16.90 -10.94
CA VAL A 57 15.39 15.90 -11.61
C VAL A 57 16.03 14.96 -10.62
N PHE A 58 16.53 15.48 -9.49
CA PHE A 58 17.10 14.69 -8.40
C PHE A 58 16.07 13.68 -7.86
N SER A 59 14.89 14.16 -7.47
CA SER A 59 13.82 13.34 -6.89
C SER A 59 13.35 12.26 -7.88
N LYS A 60 13.23 12.62 -9.16
CA LYS A 60 12.88 11.67 -10.23
C LYS A 60 13.90 10.55 -10.34
N LYS A 61 15.21 10.85 -10.30
CA LYS A 61 16.25 9.82 -10.39
C LYS A 61 16.21 8.91 -9.15
N LEU A 62 16.17 9.51 -7.97
CA LEU A 62 16.17 8.78 -6.70
C LEU A 62 14.99 7.81 -6.59
N LEU A 63 13.77 8.29 -6.82
CA LEU A 63 12.57 7.46 -6.71
C LEU A 63 12.55 6.37 -7.78
N ASN A 64 12.95 6.67 -9.01
CA ASN A 64 12.98 5.66 -10.06
C ASN A 64 14.02 4.56 -9.84
N GLU A 65 15.13 4.85 -9.16
CA GLU A 65 16.09 3.83 -8.77
C GLU A 65 15.61 3.02 -7.56
N TYR A 66 14.94 3.65 -6.59
CA TYR A 66 14.35 2.96 -5.44
C TYR A 66 13.18 2.04 -5.81
N LEU A 67 12.46 2.39 -6.88
CA LEU A 67 11.30 1.66 -7.39
C LEU A 67 11.65 0.56 -8.43
N LYS A 68 12.94 0.36 -8.73
CA LYS A 68 13.42 -0.79 -9.52
C LYS A 68 13.37 -2.07 -8.71
#